data_AF-A0A9D7ASM0-F1
#
_entry.id   AF-A0A9D7ASM0-F1
#
_cell.length_a   1.000
_cell.length_b   1.000
_cell.length_c   1.000
_cell.angle_alpha   90.00
_cell.angle_beta   90.00
_cell.angle_gamma   90.00
#
_symmetry.space_group_name_H-M   'P 1'
#
loop_
_entity.id
_entity.type
_entity.pdbx_description
1 polymer ?
#
loop_
_entity_poly.entity_id
_entity_poly.type
_entity_poly.pdbx_seq_one_letter_code
_entity_poly.pdbx_strand_id
1 'polypeptide(L)'
;MSHPVYSHVNGVTTATNQFDNYCQTDSDTGGKQIIHGSVSYVKTGTPSANGPVTTRMVSNSPAGVSFVTKNSSGATVTSQTISFSNYVYTPGVPGGDATSANPDRVQIDEFTIGDALTGKSYRQTGYVMSTYETSDGGSQTTVSGRGYRSNGTYFDLSSTTPMTTNKSGDFTGGVFTFAGAGSSTAVATLVPGSTLQATMTVGGAPLTNVPACAK
;
A
#
# COMPACT_ATOMS: atom_id res chain seq x y z
N MET A 1 23.11 -7.28 7.36
CA MET A 1 22.71 -5.88 7.14
C MET A 1 23.49 -5.42 5.92
N SER A 2 22.84 -5.14 4.79
CA SER A 2 23.54 -4.55 3.64
C SER A 2 23.48 -3.02 3.77
N HIS A 3 24.62 -2.37 3.53
CA HIS A 3 24.76 -0.93 3.67
C HIS A 3 24.04 -0.23 2.52
N PRO A 4 23.13 0.72 2.80
CA PRO A 4 22.55 1.53 1.75
C PRO A 4 23.65 2.31 1.02
N VAL A 5 23.70 2.18 -0.31
CA VAL A 5 24.58 2.99 -1.16
C VAL A 5 23.83 4.28 -1.46
N TYR A 6 24.26 5.40 -0.87
CA TYR A 6 23.68 6.72 -1.09
C TYR A 6 24.49 7.51 -2.12
N SER A 7 23.80 8.23 -2.99
CA SER A 7 24.39 9.27 -3.84
C SER A 7 23.52 10.53 -3.77
N HIS A 8 24.16 11.69 -3.61
CA HIS A 8 23.50 12.99 -3.56
C HIS A 8 24.10 13.92 -4.60
N VAL A 9 23.32 14.33 -5.61
CA VAL A 9 23.75 15.24 -6.67
C VAL A 9 22.60 16.20 -7.01
N ASN A 10 22.85 17.51 -6.94
CA ASN A 10 21.91 18.56 -7.38
C ASN A 10 20.47 18.41 -6.85
N GLY A 11 20.32 18.14 -5.54
CA GLY A 11 18.99 17.97 -4.92
C GLY A 11 18.33 16.61 -5.18
N VAL A 12 19.02 15.69 -5.84
CA VAL A 12 18.58 14.30 -6.05
C VAL A 12 19.37 13.38 -5.15
N THR A 13 18.65 12.56 -4.38
CA THR A 13 19.19 11.48 -3.56
C THR A 13 18.78 10.16 -4.17
N THR A 14 19.74 9.31 -4.53
CA THR A 14 19.48 7.94 -4.96
C THR A 14 20.01 7.00 -3.90
N ALA A 15 19.22 5.99 -3.53
CA ALA A 15 19.74 4.89 -2.73
C ALA A 15 19.10 3.55 -3.07
N THR A 16 19.80 2.48 -2.72
CA THR A 16 19.28 1.11 -2.77
C THR A 16 19.41 0.50 -1.40
N ASN A 17 18.26 0.08 -0.84
CA ASN A 17 18.22 -0.76 0.33
C ASN A 17 18.25 -2.21 -0.13
N GLN A 18 19.20 -2.99 0.36
CA GLN A 18 19.30 -4.42 0.07
C GLN A 18 19.17 -5.22 1.36
N PHE A 19 18.47 -6.35 1.26
CA PHE A 19 18.22 -7.27 2.35
C PHE A 19 18.75 -8.64 1.93
N ASP A 20 19.85 -9.05 2.54
CA ASP A 20 20.45 -10.37 2.29
C ASP A 20 20.06 -11.30 3.44
N ASN A 21 18.90 -11.95 3.30
CA ASN A 21 18.34 -12.84 4.32
C ASN A 21 18.33 -12.20 5.72
N TYR A 22 17.93 -10.93 5.78
CA TYR A 22 17.84 -10.19 7.02
C TYR A 22 16.80 -10.88 7.92
N CYS A 23 17.26 -11.36 9.07
CA CYS A 23 16.43 -12.15 9.99
C CYS A 23 16.17 -11.35 11.26
N GLN A 24 14.90 -11.15 11.58
CA GLN A 24 14.45 -10.72 12.89
C GLN A 24 13.86 -11.92 13.63
N THR A 25 14.17 -12.03 14.92
CA THR A 25 13.62 -13.06 15.80
C THR A 25 12.72 -12.39 16.81
N ASP A 26 11.50 -12.87 16.93
CA ASP A 26 10.58 -12.50 18.00
C ASP A 26 11.04 -13.20 19.29
N SER A 27 11.42 -12.41 20.30
CA SER A 27 11.92 -12.92 21.58
C SER A 27 10.86 -13.65 22.40
N ASP A 28 9.58 -13.34 22.18
CA ASP A 28 8.47 -13.82 23.00
C ASP A 28 7.90 -15.12 22.41
N THR A 29 7.80 -15.20 21.08
CA THR A 29 7.25 -16.38 20.38
C THR A 29 8.32 -17.33 19.85
N GLY A 30 9.58 -16.88 19.75
CA GLY A 30 10.65 -17.62 19.07
C GLY A 30 10.50 -17.69 17.55
N GLY A 31 9.50 -17.01 16.99
CA GLY A 31 9.26 -16.89 15.55
C GLY A 31 10.37 -16.09 14.86
N LYS A 32 10.53 -16.32 13.55
CA LYS A 32 11.53 -15.63 12.73
C LYS A 32 10.87 -15.00 11.52
N GLN A 33 11.19 -13.74 11.24
CA GLN A 33 10.87 -13.09 9.97
C GLN A 33 12.16 -12.90 9.18
N ILE A 34 12.19 -13.46 7.98
CA ILE A 34 13.33 -13.40 7.07
C ILE A 34 12.92 -12.53 5.87
N ILE A 35 13.71 -11.49 5.61
CA ILE A 35 13.50 -10.54 4.53
C ILE A 35 14.65 -10.67 3.53
N HIS A 36 14.32 -10.82 2.24
CA HIS A 36 15.31 -10.90 1.17
C HIS A 36 14.89 -10.07 -0.03
N GLY A 37 15.84 -9.38 -0.69
CA GLY A 37 15.58 -8.62 -1.91
C GLY A 37 16.11 -7.20 -1.82
N SER A 38 15.59 -6.30 -2.66
CA SER A 38 16.04 -4.91 -2.69
C SER A 38 14.96 -3.92 -3.09
N VAL A 39 15.11 -2.69 -2.63
CA VAL A 39 14.29 -1.54 -3.03
C VAL A 39 15.23 -0.41 -3.39
N SER A 40 15.16 0.06 -4.63
CA SER A 40 15.83 1.30 -5.04
C SER A 40 14.87 2.47 -4.94
N TYR A 41 15.39 3.65 -4.63
CA TYR A 41 14.62 4.89 -4.68
C TYR A 41 15.45 6.07 -5.16
N VAL A 42 14.75 7.03 -5.76
CA VAL A 42 15.23 8.35 -6.16
C VAL A 42 14.32 9.36 -5.47
N LYS A 43 14.89 10.16 -4.59
CA LYS A 43 14.23 11.25 -3.86
C LYS A 43 14.74 12.58 -4.41
N THR A 44 13.84 13.37 -4.98
CA THR A 44 14.11 14.75 -5.39
C THR A 44 13.66 15.70 -4.29
N GLY A 45 14.49 16.69 -3.99
CA GLY A 45 14.13 17.74 -3.05
C GLY A 45 14.80 19.07 -3.39
N THR A 46 14.18 20.14 -2.90
CA THR A 46 14.69 21.51 -3.04
C THR A 46 15.55 21.85 -1.82
N PRO A 47 16.76 22.41 -1.99
CA PRO A 47 17.55 22.87 -0.86
C PRO A 47 16.80 23.86 0.04
N SER A 48 16.96 23.73 1.36
CA SER A 48 16.46 24.69 2.35
C SER A 48 17.44 24.80 3.52
N ALA A 49 17.25 25.81 4.38
CA ALA A 49 18.09 26.04 5.55
C ALA A 49 18.11 24.87 6.55
N ASN A 50 17.05 24.05 6.59
CA ASN A 50 16.90 22.93 7.53
C ASN A 50 17.12 21.57 6.85
N GLY A 51 17.65 21.55 5.62
CA GLY A 51 17.85 20.36 4.80
C GLY A 51 16.90 20.30 3.59
N PRO A 52 17.12 19.35 2.65
CA PRO A 52 16.31 19.28 1.42
C PRO A 52 14.84 18.96 1.71
N VAL A 53 13.95 19.79 1.18
CA VAL A 53 12.49 19.57 1.23
C VAL A 53 12.10 18.61 0.11
N THR A 54 11.55 17.45 0.46
CA THR A 54 11.11 16.45 -0.52
C THR A 54 10.03 17.02 -1.42
N THR A 55 10.20 16.86 -2.74
CA THR A 55 9.19 17.23 -3.74
C THR A 55 8.69 16.01 -4.52
N ARG A 56 9.49 14.94 -4.56
CA ARG A 56 9.10 13.67 -5.20
C ARG A 56 9.97 12.52 -4.70
N MET A 57 9.40 11.34 -4.59
CA MET A 57 10.11 10.08 -4.38
C MET A 57 9.64 9.06 -5.41
N VAL A 58 10.56 8.35 -6.04
CA VAL A 58 10.28 7.23 -6.95
C VAL A 58 10.99 6.01 -6.40
N SER A 59 10.28 4.89 -6.24
CA SER A 59 10.82 3.64 -5.72
C SER A 59 10.49 2.47 -6.63
N ASN A 60 11.40 1.49 -6.69
CA ASN A 60 11.25 0.29 -7.50
C ASN A 60 11.78 -0.94 -6.77
N SER A 61 11.11 -2.07 -6.97
CA SER A 61 11.57 -3.40 -6.57
C SER A 61 11.11 -4.43 -7.61
N PRO A 62 11.72 -4.46 -8.81
CA PRO A 62 11.26 -5.34 -9.89
C PRO A 62 11.53 -6.82 -9.60
N ALA A 63 12.63 -7.14 -8.93
CA ALA A 63 12.93 -8.50 -8.46
C ALA A 63 12.11 -8.89 -7.21
N GLY A 64 11.51 -7.90 -6.55
CA GLY A 64 10.70 -8.05 -5.35
C GLY A 64 11.50 -8.12 -4.04
N VAL A 65 10.75 -7.97 -2.96
CA VAL A 65 11.17 -8.23 -1.59
C VAL A 65 10.34 -9.39 -1.06
N SER A 66 11.01 -10.46 -0.63
CA SER A 66 10.37 -11.60 0.00
C SER A 66 10.34 -11.47 1.52
N PHE A 67 9.26 -11.97 2.10
CA PHE A 67 8.96 -12.00 3.52
C PHE A 67 8.56 -13.43 3.88
N VAL A 68 9.43 -14.11 4.61
CA VAL A 68 9.21 -15.49 5.08
C VAL A 68 9.09 -15.46 6.60
N THR A 69 7.93 -15.87 7.12
CA THR A 69 7.73 -16.03 8.55
C THR A 69 7.80 -17.51 8.90
N LYS A 70 8.63 -17.84 9.89
CA LYS A 70 8.73 -19.18 10.48
C LYS A 70 8.28 -19.13 11.93
N ASN A 71 7.57 -20.16 12.37
CA ASN A 71 7.25 -20.34 13.78
C ASN A 71 8.49 -20.83 14.57
N SER A 72 8.34 -21.02 15.89
CA SER A 72 9.42 -21.47 16.77
C SER A 72 9.96 -22.87 16.46
N SER A 73 9.17 -23.75 15.81
CA SER A 73 9.64 -25.05 15.34
C SER A 73 10.38 -24.99 13.99
N GLY A 74 10.47 -23.80 13.39
CA GLY A 74 11.12 -23.56 12.10
C GLY A 74 10.25 -23.83 10.87
N ALA A 75 8.97 -24.16 11.06
CA ALA A 75 8.02 -24.33 9.96
C ALA A 75 7.61 -22.96 9.38
N THR A 76 7.59 -22.86 8.06
CA THR A 76 7.13 -21.65 7.36
C THR A 76 5.62 -21.51 7.49
N VAL A 77 5.17 -20.38 8.04
CA VAL A 77 3.74 -20.04 8.20
C VAL A 77 3.27 -18.97 7.22
N THR A 78 4.20 -18.14 6.72
CA THR A 78 3.94 -17.15 5.67
C THR A 78 5.13 -17.11 4.72
N SER A 79 4.88 -17.02 3.42
CA SER A 79 5.92 -16.81 2.40
C SER A 79 5.38 -15.96 1.27
N GLN A 80 5.68 -14.66 1.31
CA GLN A 80 5.17 -13.68 0.35
C GLN A 80 6.30 -12.95 -0.35
N THR A 81 6.15 -12.66 -1.64
CA THR A 81 7.05 -11.78 -2.40
C THR A 81 6.25 -10.62 -2.94
N ILE A 82 6.69 -9.40 -2.64
CA ILE A 82 6.10 -8.17 -3.13
C ILE A 82 7.05 -7.53 -4.14
N SER A 83 6.62 -7.36 -5.38
CA SER A 83 7.36 -6.58 -6.38
C SER A 83 6.55 -5.38 -6.82
N PHE A 84 7.22 -4.30 -7.20
CA PHE A 84 6.55 -3.11 -7.68
C PHE A 84 7.45 -2.29 -8.60
N SER A 85 6.81 -1.56 -9.51
CA SER A 85 7.44 -0.61 -10.42
C SER A 85 6.81 0.76 -10.27
N ASN A 86 7.67 1.77 -10.38
CA ASN A 86 7.30 3.18 -10.39
C ASN A 86 6.34 3.56 -9.26
N TYR A 87 6.67 3.17 -8.03
CA TYR A 87 6.02 3.73 -6.85
C TYR A 87 6.45 5.20 -6.77
N VAL A 88 5.55 6.13 -7.04
CA VAL A 88 5.81 7.57 -6.98
C VAL A 88 5.03 8.15 -5.81
N TYR A 89 5.72 8.82 -4.89
CA TYR A 89 5.10 9.70 -3.90
C TYR A 89 5.42 11.15 -4.24
N THR A 90 4.40 11.99 -4.21
CA THR A 90 4.50 13.44 -4.43
C THR A 90 3.77 14.15 -3.31
N PRO A 91 4.49 14.87 -2.43
CA PRO A 91 3.86 15.75 -1.45
C PRO A 91 2.98 16.80 -2.14
N GLY A 92 1.78 17.00 -1.62
CA GLY A 92 0.88 18.05 -2.09
C GLY A 92 1.43 19.44 -1.77
N VAL A 93 1.93 19.62 -0.55
CA VAL A 93 2.62 20.83 -0.09
C VAL A 93 4.04 20.45 0.34
N PRO A 94 5.06 20.66 -0.51
CA PRO A 94 6.44 20.34 -0.14
C PRO A 94 6.88 21.05 1.14
N GLY A 95 7.19 20.27 2.19
CA GLY A 95 7.67 20.78 3.47
C GLY A 95 6.57 21.27 4.42
N GLY A 96 5.31 21.04 4.08
CA GLY A 96 4.16 21.31 4.95
C GLY A 96 3.10 20.22 4.82
N ASP A 97 1.94 20.48 5.41
CA ASP A 97 0.85 19.52 5.43
C ASP A 97 0.02 19.58 4.14
N ALA A 98 -0.34 18.42 3.62
CA ALA A 98 -1.21 18.30 2.46
C ALA A 98 -2.58 18.92 2.72
N THR A 99 -3.18 19.52 1.69
CA THR A 99 -4.49 20.18 1.77
C THR A 99 -5.46 19.58 0.75
N SER A 100 -6.74 19.91 0.83
CA SER A 100 -7.72 19.47 -0.17
C SER A 100 -7.39 19.95 -1.59
N ALA A 101 -6.85 21.16 -1.71
CA ALA A 101 -6.41 21.74 -2.98
C ALA A 101 -5.09 21.13 -3.49
N ASN A 102 -4.20 20.79 -2.56
CA ASN A 102 -2.89 20.19 -2.84
C ASN A 102 -2.68 18.96 -1.96
N PRO A 103 -3.33 17.82 -2.30
CA PRO A 103 -3.20 16.60 -1.53
C PRO A 103 -1.91 15.86 -1.89
N ASP A 104 -1.44 15.04 -0.96
CA ASP A 104 -0.40 14.07 -1.24
C ASP A 104 -0.89 13.06 -2.26
N ARG A 105 0.00 12.62 -3.15
CA ARG A 105 -0.30 11.63 -4.17
C ARG A 105 0.66 10.46 -4.14
N VAL A 106 0.10 9.27 -4.30
CA VAL A 106 0.84 8.05 -4.59
C VAL A 106 0.37 7.51 -5.94
N GLN A 107 1.31 7.11 -6.79
CA GLN A 107 1.05 6.33 -7.99
C GLN A 107 1.90 5.07 -7.95
N ILE A 108 1.37 3.95 -8.43
CA ILE A 108 2.14 2.73 -8.68
C ILE A 108 1.71 2.19 -10.03
N ASP A 109 2.65 2.04 -10.96
CA ASP A 109 2.33 1.52 -12.29
C ASP A 109 1.90 0.06 -12.19
N GLU A 110 2.65 -0.73 -11.43
CA GLU A 110 2.32 -2.11 -11.12
C GLU A 110 2.88 -2.51 -9.76
N PHE A 111 2.10 -3.28 -8.99
CA PHE A 111 2.65 -4.12 -7.93
C PHE A 111 2.06 -5.52 -7.98
N THR A 112 2.84 -6.48 -7.52
CA THR A 112 2.42 -7.88 -7.40
C THR A 112 2.73 -8.41 -6.01
N ILE A 113 1.87 -9.30 -5.53
CA ILE A 113 2.05 -10.06 -4.29
C ILE A 113 1.90 -11.52 -4.68
N GLY A 114 2.98 -12.29 -4.58
CA GLY A 114 2.96 -13.74 -4.74
C GLY A 114 3.05 -14.41 -3.38
N ASP A 115 2.22 -15.43 -3.13
CA ASP A 115 2.26 -16.26 -1.94
C ASP A 115 2.73 -17.67 -2.33
N ALA A 116 3.90 -18.07 -1.84
CA ALA A 116 4.52 -19.33 -2.22
C ALA A 116 3.90 -20.55 -1.52
N LEU A 117 3.18 -20.36 -0.41
CA LEU A 117 2.52 -21.45 0.32
C LEU A 117 1.22 -21.86 -0.37
N THR A 118 0.46 -20.88 -0.85
CA THR A 118 -0.83 -21.09 -1.50
C THR A 118 -0.74 -21.13 -3.03
N GLY A 119 0.40 -20.70 -3.60
CA GLY A 119 0.58 -20.49 -5.04
C GLY A 119 -0.29 -19.36 -5.60
N LYS A 120 -0.93 -18.56 -4.75
CA LYS A 120 -1.80 -17.47 -5.16
C LYS A 120 -0.97 -16.23 -5.45
N SER A 121 -1.43 -15.45 -6.42
CA SER A 121 -0.91 -14.14 -6.74
C SER A 121 -2.01 -13.10 -6.80
N TYR A 122 -1.65 -11.88 -6.43
CA TYR A 122 -2.41 -10.67 -6.69
C TYR A 122 -1.53 -9.72 -7.49
N ARG A 123 -2.13 -9.01 -8.44
CA ARG A 123 -1.46 -7.96 -9.20
C ARG A 123 -2.36 -6.74 -9.26
N GLN A 124 -1.79 -5.56 -9.18
CA GLN A 124 -2.52 -4.31 -9.31
C GLN A 124 -1.77 -3.36 -10.22
N THR A 125 -2.48 -2.72 -11.14
CA THR A 125 -1.89 -1.78 -12.11
C THR A 125 -2.58 -0.43 -12.05
N GLY A 126 -1.85 0.64 -12.38
CA GLY A 126 -2.38 2.00 -12.42
C GLY A 126 -2.99 2.42 -11.08
N TYR A 127 -2.36 2.01 -9.98
CA TYR A 127 -2.81 2.42 -8.67
C TYR A 127 -2.55 3.91 -8.49
N VAL A 128 -3.56 4.63 -8.04
CA VAL A 128 -3.45 6.04 -7.67
C VAL A 128 -4.13 6.22 -6.33
N MET A 129 -3.48 6.95 -5.43
CA MET A 129 -4.04 7.42 -4.17
C MET A 129 -3.86 8.94 -4.08
N SER A 130 -4.86 9.61 -3.52
CA SER A 130 -4.78 10.99 -3.06
C SER A 130 -5.12 11.03 -1.60
N THR A 131 -4.38 11.78 -0.77
CA THR A 131 -4.68 11.89 0.66
C THR A 131 -4.31 13.26 1.22
N TYR A 132 -5.06 13.73 2.21
CA TYR A 132 -4.74 14.95 2.95
C TYR A 132 -5.38 14.94 4.34
N GLU A 133 -4.85 15.75 5.25
CA GLU A 133 -5.42 15.96 6.58
C GLU A 133 -6.51 17.02 6.55
N THR A 134 -7.60 16.76 7.25
CA THR A 134 -8.74 17.67 7.38
C THR A 134 -8.49 18.67 8.52
N SER A 135 -9.15 19.83 8.47
CA SER A 135 -9.08 20.84 9.54
C SER A 135 -9.46 20.30 10.92
N ASP A 136 -10.29 19.27 10.96
CA ASP A 136 -10.80 18.65 12.18
C ASP A 136 -9.85 17.58 12.75
N GLY A 137 -8.67 17.40 12.13
CA GLY A 137 -7.61 16.49 12.55
C GLY A 137 -7.77 15.05 12.08
N GLY A 138 -8.75 14.77 11.21
CA GLY A 138 -8.90 13.49 10.50
C GLY A 138 -8.20 13.49 9.13
N SER A 139 -8.48 12.51 8.28
CA SER A 139 -7.98 12.47 6.90
C SER A 139 -9.06 12.16 5.87
N GLN A 140 -8.76 12.49 4.61
CA GLN A 140 -9.57 12.10 3.47
C GLN A 140 -8.68 11.46 2.41
N THR A 141 -9.06 10.26 1.95
CA THR A 141 -8.31 9.47 0.98
C THR A 141 -9.20 9.02 -0.18
N THR A 142 -8.71 9.12 -1.40
CA THR A 142 -9.31 8.49 -2.58
C THR A 142 -8.33 7.51 -3.20
N VAL A 143 -8.83 6.42 -3.77
CA VAL A 143 -8.01 5.41 -4.45
C VAL A 143 -8.64 4.97 -5.76
N SER A 144 -7.82 4.58 -6.71
CA SER A 144 -8.26 3.88 -7.93
C SER A 144 -7.18 2.95 -8.44
N GLY A 145 -7.57 1.98 -9.27
CA GLY A 145 -6.64 1.13 -10.02
C GLY A 145 -7.32 -0.14 -10.51
N ARG A 146 -6.56 -1.03 -11.15
CA ARG A 146 -7.08 -2.32 -11.63
C ARG A 146 -6.39 -3.46 -10.90
N GLY A 147 -7.16 -4.25 -10.16
CA GLY A 147 -6.70 -5.46 -9.49
C GLY A 147 -6.90 -6.69 -10.36
N TYR A 148 -6.01 -7.67 -10.24
CA TYR A 148 -6.02 -8.96 -10.92
C TYR A 148 -5.89 -10.06 -9.88
N ARG A 149 -6.79 -11.03 -9.94
CA ARG A 149 -6.73 -12.26 -9.13
C ARG A 149 -5.78 -13.26 -9.76
N SER A 150 -5.43 -14.32 -9.01
CA SER A 150 -4.47 -15.34 -9.47
C SER A 150 -4.95 -16.10 -10.72
N ASN A 151 -6.25 -16.12 -11.00
CA ASN A 151 -6.83 -16.71 -12.20
C ASN A 151 -6.85 -15.76 -13.41
N GLY A 152 -6.21 -14.58 -13.31
CA GLY A 152 -6.16 -13.57 -14.36
C GLY A 152 -7.40 -12.67 -14.45
N THR A 153 -8.48 -12.97 -13.73
CA THR A 153 -9.67 -12.10 -13.71
C THR A 153 -9.36 -10.76 -13.07
N TYR A 154 -9.84 -9.68 -13.68
CA TYR A 154 -9.61 -8.32 -13.20
C TYR A 154 -10.85 -7.71 -12.54
N PHE A 155 -10.62 -6.64 -11.79
CA PHE A 155 -11.62 -5.68 -11.36
C PHE A 155 -11.02 -4.28 -11.33
N ASP A 156 -11.77 -3.30 -11.78
CA ASP A 156 -11.47 -1.89 -11.58
C ASP A 156 -11.98 -1.45 -10.22
N LEU A 157 -11.08 -0.91 -9.41
CA LEU A 157 -11.35 -0.32 -8.10
C LEU A 157 -11.38 1.20 -8.25
N SER A 158 -12.39 1.84 -7.66
CA SER A 158 -12.41 3.28 -7.46
C SER A 158 -13.15 3.63 -6.16
N SER A 159 -12.66 4.63 -5.44
CA SER A 159 -13.44 5.29 -4.39
C SER A 159 -14.42 6.27 -5.05
N THR A 160 -15.72 5.97 -4.99
CA THR A 160 -16.79 6.86 -5.48
C THR A 160 -17.20 7.88 -4.43
N THR A 161 -16.97 7.55 -3.16
CA THR A 161 -16.93 8.51 -2.04
C THR A 161 -15.60 8.34 -1.33
N PRO A 162 -14.86 9.44 -1.05
CA PRO A 162 -13.60 9.36 -0.34
C PRO A 162 -13.71 8.62 0.99
N MET A 163 -12.71 7.82 1.32
CA MET A 163 -12.53 7.29 2.67
C MET A 163 -12.17 8.44 3.60
N THR A 164 -12.84 8.52 4.74
CA THR A 164 -12.63 9.60 5.72
C THR A 164 -12.42 9.02 7.11
N THR A 165 -11.54 9.65 7.87
CA THR A 165 -11.32 9.36 9.30
C THR A 165 -11.49 10.62 10.13
N ASN A 166 -11.74 10.47 11.43
CA ASN A 166 -11.68 11.57 12.40
C ASN A 166 -10.31 11.63 13.10
N LYS A 167 -10.14 12.58 14.02
CA LYS A 167 -8.91 12.75 14.82
C LYS A 167 -8.52 11.54 15.67
N SER A 168 -9.47 10.71 16.05
CA SER A 168 -9.21 9.46 16.79
C SER A 168 -8.76 8.32 15.89
N GLY A 169 -8.78 8.51 14.56
CA GLY A 169 -8.54 7.47 13.57
C GLY A 169 -9.76 6.61 13.25
N ASP A 170 -10.94 6.93 13.78
CA ASP A 170 -12.16 6.20 13.43
C ASP A 170 -12.60 6.54 12.01
N PHE A 171 -13.03 5.55 11.26
CA PHE A 171 -13.63 5.76 9.94
C PHE A 171 -14.97 6.47 10.10
N THR A 172 -15.22 7.49 9.29
CA THR A 172 -16.49 8.25 9.28
C THR A 172 -17.27 8.06 7.99
N GLY A 173 -16.65 7.55 6.93
CA GLY A 173 -17.32 7.23 5.68
C GLY A 173 -16.36 6.78 4.58
N GLY A 174 -16.94 6.31 3.47
CA GLY A 174 -16.22 5.91 2.27
C GLY A 174 -17.02 4.89 1.46
N VAL A 175 -16.94 4.99 0.14
CA VAL A 175 -17.60 4.05 -0.78
C VAL A 175 -16.62 3.65 -1.86
N PHE A 176 -16.43 2.35 -2.01
CA PHE A 176 -15.59 1.75 -3.04
C PHE A 176 -16.42 0.95 -4.01
N THR A 177 -16.20 1.16 -5.30
CA THR A 177 -16.82 0.39 -6.37
C THR A 177 -15.78 -0.51 -7.02
N PHE A 178 -16.16 -1.76 -7.23
CA PHE A 178 -15.40 -2.79 -7.91
C PHE A 178 -16.18 -3.19 -9.17
N ALA A 179 -15.61 -2.96 -10.35
CA ALA A 179 -16.22 -3.32 -11.63
C ALA A 179 -15.41 -4.42 -12.31
N GLY A 180 -16.00 -5.60 -12.49
CA GLY A 180 -15.40 -6.73 -13.21
C GLY A 180 -15.88 -6.84 -14.65
N ALA A 181 -15.42 -7.89 -15.34
CA ALA A 181 -15.94 -8.24 -16.66
C ALA A 181 -17.47 -8.53 -16.62
N GLY A 182 -18.16 -8.29 -17.74
CA GLY A 182 -19.58 -8.62 -17.89
C GLY A 182 -20.53 -7.75 -17.04
N SER A 183 -20.19 -6.48 -16.80
CA SER A 183 -21.00 -5.52 -16.03
C SER A 183 -21.23 -5.88 -14.55
N SER A 184 -20.48 -6.85 -14.03
CA SER A 184 -20.55 -7.23 -12.62
C SER A 184 -19.98 -6.10 -11.75
N THR A 185 -20.82 -5.55 -10.88
CA THR A 185 -20.44 -4.49 -9.95
C THR A 185 -20.61 -4.94 -8.51
N ALA A 186 -19.60 -4.65 -7.69
CA ALA A 186 -19.71 -4.73 -6.25
C ALA A 186 -19.45 -3.35 -5.65
N VAL A 187 -20.17 -3.02 -4.58
CA VAL A 187 -20.02 -1.75 -3.86
C VAL A 187 -19.77 -2.08 -2.41
N ALA A 188 -18.67 -1.58 -1.86
CA ALA A 188 -18.36 -1.63 -0.44
C ALA A 188 -18.55 -0.26 0.18
N THR A 189 -19.43 -0.16 1.16
CA THR A 189 -19.69 1.06 1.94
C THR A 189 -19.10 0.89 3.32
N LEU A 190 -18.17 1.77 3.70
CA LEU A 190 -17.54 1.72 5.02
C LEU A 190 -18.56 1.96 6.12
N VAL A 191 -18.45 1.17 7.18
CA VAL A 191 -19.24 1.34 8.41
C VAL A 191 -18.45 2.26 9.34
N PRO A 192 -19.02 3.39 9.80
CA PRO A 192 -18.33 4.26 10.72
C PRO A 192 -17.92 3.56 12.02
N GLY A 193 -16.71 3.83 12.49
CA GLY A 193 -16.19 3.28 13.75
C GLY A 193 -14.67 3.05 13.74
N SER A 194 -14.17 2.54 14.86
CA SER A 194 -12.74 2.32 15.11
C SER A 194 -12.16 1.11 14.38
N THR A 195 -12.99 0.29 13.75
CA THR A 195 -12.58 -0.90 13.00
C THR A 195 -12.85 -0.68 11.53
N LEU A 196 -11.88 -1.03 10.67
CA LEU A 196 -12.09 -1.04 9.23
C LEU A 196 -13.11 -2.14 8.87
N GLN A 197 -14.35 -1.73 8.63
CA GLN A 197 -15.45 -2.60 8.26
C GLN A 197 -16.24 -1.98 7.11
N ALA A 198 -16.87 -2.84 6.30
CA ALA A 198 -17.72 -2.41 5.21
C ALA A 198 -18.91 -3.36 5.04
N THR A 199 -20.06 -2.80 4.67
CA THR A 199 -21.15 -3.57 4.06
C THR A 199 -20.87 -3.70 2.55
N MET A 200 -21.21 -4.84 1.95
CA MET A 200 -21.00 -5.07 0.52
C MET A 200 -22.31 -5.43 -0.19
N THR A 201 -22.52 -4.89 -1.38
CA THR A 201 -23.56 -5.33 -2.32
C THR A 201 -22.94 -5.81 -3.62
N VAL A 202 -23.49 -6.84 -4.25
CA VAL A 202 -23.10 -7.34 -5.58
C VAL A 202 -24.33 -7.30 -6.48
N GLY A 203 -24.27 -6.59 -7.60
CA GLY A 203 -25.43 -6.38 -8.48
C GLY A 203 -26.64 -5.75 -7.77
N GLY A 204 -26.39 -4.92 -6.74
CA GLY A 204 -27.43 -4.29 -5.91
C GLY A 204 -27.98 -5.18 -4.78
N ALA A 205 -27.65 -6.47 -4.74
CA ALA A 205 -28.06 -7.35 -3.65
C ALA A 205 -27.01 -7.35 -2.52
N PRO A 206 -27.42 -7.24 -1.24
CA PRO A 206 -26.50 -7.38 -0.11
C PRO A 206 -25.78 -8.73 -0.13
N LEU A 207 -24.46 -8.70 0.05
CA LEU A 207 -23.69 -9.92 0.24
C LEU A 207 -23.81 -10.36 1.70
N THR A 208 -24.61 -11.41 1.94
CA THR A 208 -24.79 -12.02 3.26
C THR A 208 -23.90 -13.26 3.41
N ASN A 209 -23.53 -13.61 4.64
CA ASN A 209 -22.71 -14.80 4.97
C ASN A 209 -21.28 -14.78 4.41
N VAL A 210 -20.65 -13.60 4.37
CA VAL A 210 -19.23 -13.51 4.05
C VAL A 210 -18.43 -14.15 5.18
N PRO A 211 -17.45 -15.03 4.90
CA PRO A 211 -16.58 -15.55 5.93
C PRO A 211 -15.94 -14.39 6.69
N ALA A 212 -16.11 -14.35 8.01
CA ALA A 212 -15.29 -13.47 8.82
C ALA A 212 -13.83 -13.88 8.62
N CYS A 213 -12.93 -12.93 8.36
CA CYS A 213 -11.51 -13.21 8.49
C CYS A 213 -11.28 -13.74 9.91
N ALA A 214 -10.88 -15.01 10.03
CA ALA A 214 -10.54 -15.58 11.31
C ALA A 214 -9.44 -14.72 11.94
N LYS A 215 -9.65 -14.28 13.19
CA LYS A 215 -8.63 -13.60 13.97
C LYS A 215 -7.46 -14.53 14.25
#